data_AF-A0A4Q6XFN6-F1
#
_entry.id   AF-A0A4Q6XFN6-F1
#
_cell.length_a   1.000
_cell.length_b   1.000
_cell.length_c   1.000
_cell.angle_alpha   90.00
_cell.angle_beta   90.00
_cell.angle_gamma   90.00
#
_symmetry.space_group_name_H-M   'P 1'
#
loop_
_entity.id
_entity.type
_entity.pdbx_description
1 polymer ?
#
loop_
_entity_poly.entity_id
_entity_poly.type
_entity_poly.pdbx_seq_one_letter_code
_entity_poly.pdbx_strand_id
1 'polypeptide(L)' 'MLNLAEYRHRSDRLADHLPWAALVAPGIILNKDGSFQRTLRFRGPDLESATEAELISACARANNVLKRFG' A
#
# COMPACT_ATOMS: atom_id res chain seq x y z
N MET A 1 11.35 -0.29 -13.36
CA MET A 1 10.04 -0.96 -13.16
C MET A 1 9.75 -1.79 -14.39
N LEU A 2 9.45 -3.08 -14.24
CA LEU A 2 9.16 -3.97 -15.37
C LEU A 2 8.02 -3.42 -16.23
N ASN A 3 8.25 -3.31 -17.54
CA ASN A 3 7.23 -2.88 -18.50
C ASN A 3 6.30 -4.06 -18.84
N LEU A 4 5.13 -4.09 -18.24
CA LEU A 4 4.14 -5.15 -18.48
C LEU A 4 3.34 -4.93 -19.77
N ALA A 5 3.42 -3.75 -20.39
CA ALA A 5 2.64 -3.41 -21.58
C ALA A 5 2.98 -4.33 -22.78
N GLU A 6 4.20 -4.87 -22.83
CA GLU A 6 4.64 -5.82 -23.86
C GLU A 6 3.86 -7.14 -23.81
N TYR A 7 3.46 -7.58 -22.61
CA TYR A 7 2.73 -8.82 -22.40
C TYR A 7 1.22 -8.60 -22.33
N ARG A 8 0.79 -7.40 -21.91
CA ARG A 8 -0.61 -7.07 -21.69
C ARG A 8 -0.86 -5.58 -21.76
N HIS A 9 -1.67 -5.19 -22.74
CA HIS A 9 -1.97 -3.78 -23.01
C HIS A 9 -3.10 -3.18 -22.14
N ARG A 10 -3.88 -4.02 -21.44
CA ARG A 10 -5.00 -3.60 -20.56
C ARG A 10 -4.87 -4.26 -19.19
N SER A 11 -4.87 -3.44 -18.14
CA SER A 11 -4.91 -3.92 -16.76
C SER A 11 -6.24 -4.62 -16.46
N ASP A 12 -6.17 -5.86 -16.02
CA ASP A 12 -7.32 -6.69 -15.62
C ASP A 12 -7.09 -7.40 -14.28
N ARG A 13 -5.86 -7.32 -13.72
CA ARG A 13 -5.47 -7.93 -12.46
C ARG A 13 -5.03 -6.88 -11.44
N LEU A 14 -5.25 -7.16 -10.16
CA LEU A 14 -4.77 -6.31 -9.06
C LEU A 14 -3.25 -6.07 -9.14
N ALA A 15 -2.48 -7.09 -9.52
CA ALA A 15 -1.04 -6.98 -9.68
C ALA A 15 -0.63 -5.95 -10.75
N ASP A 16 -1.49 -5.62 -11.72
CA ASP A 16 -1.18 -4.61 -12.74
C ASP A 16 -1.15 -3.20 -12.13
N HIS A 17 -1.95 -2.97 -11.08
CA HIS A 17 -2.09 -1.70 -10.38
C HIS A 17 -1.15 -1.55 -9.18
N LEU A 18 -0.56 -2.66 -8.72
CA LEU A 18 0.33 -2.69 -7.57
C LEU A 18 1.79 -2.88 -7.99
N PRO A 19 2.77 -2.57 -7.13
CA PRO A 19 4.17 -2.84 -7.41
C PRO A 19 4.52 -4.32 -7.36
N TRP A 20 3.58 -5.23 -7.06
CA TRP A 20 3.84 -6.65 -6.86
C TRP A 20 4.26 -7.36 -8.14
N ALA A 21 5.32 -8.15 -8.06
CA ALA A 21 5.78 -9.03 -9.14
C ALA A 21 5.51 -10.51 -8.81
N ALA A 22 5.95 -10.98 -7.64
CA ALA A 22 5.80 -12.38 -7.24
C ALA A 22 5.85 -12.60 -5.73
N LEU A 23 5.25 -13.69 -5.26
CA LEU A 23 5.50 -14.26 -3.94
C LEU A 23 6.67 -15.24 -4.07
N VAL A 24 7.88 -14.84 -3.66
CA VAL A 24 9.11 -15.62 -3.89
C VAL A 24 9.42 -16.61 -2.78
N ALA A 25 8.76 -16.45 -1.63
CA ALA A 25 8.78 -17.37 -0.49
C ALA A 25 7.54 -17.11 0.39
N PRO A 26 7.23 -17.97 1.37
CA PRO A 26 6.10 -17.72 2.29
C PRO A 26 6.18 -16.33 2.94
N GLY A 27 5.24 -15.44 2.58
CA GLY A 27 5.17 -14.06 3.10
C GLY A 27 6.16 -13.06 2.48
N ILE A 28 6.98 -13.43 1.50
CA ILE A 28 7.97 -12.54 0.88
C ILE A 28 7.49 -12.10 -0.51
N ILE A 29 7.17 -10.81 -0.66
CA ILE A 29 6.75 -10.21 -1.93
C ILE A 29 7.96 -9.52 -2.57
N LEU A 30 8.26 -9.91 -3.82
CA LEU A 30 9.16 -9.19 -4.73
C LEU A 30 8.34 -8.18 -5.52
N ASN A 31 8.81 -6.94 -5.58
CA ASN A 31 8.22 -5.86 -6.37
C ASN A 31 8.84 -5.76 -7.77
N LYS A 32 8.14 -5.09 -8.69
CA LYS A 32 8.51 -4.86 -10.10
C LYS A 32 9.76 -4.01 -10.28
N ASP A 33 10.25 -3.36 -9.24
CA ASP A 33 11.50 -2.60 -9.20
C ASP A 33 12.67 -3.41 -8.61
N GLY A 34 12.43 -4.68 -8.24
CA GLY A 34 13.42 -5.54 -7.61
C GLY A 34 13.51 -5.41 -6.08
N SER A 35 12.74 -4.49 -5.47
CA SER A 35 12.69 -4.36 -4.01
C SER A 35 11.86 -5.48 -3.36
N PHE A 36 12.12 -5.77 -2.09
CA PHE A 36 11.23 -6.58 -1.27
C PHE A 36 10.24 -5.72 -0.50
N GLN A 37 9.01 -6.21 -0.36
CA GLN A 37 8.00 -5.50 0.43
C GLN A 37 8.28 -5.64 1.93
N ARG A 38 8.27 -4.50 2.63
CA ARG A 38 8.10 -4.45 4.08
C ARG A 38 6.68 -4.01 4.40
N THR A 39 6.01 -4.74 5.29
CA THR A 39 4.63 -4.44 5.69
C THR A 39 4.55 -4.16 7.18
N LEU A 40 3.79 -3.14 7.54
CA LEU A 40 3.38 -2.85 8.91
C LEU A 40 1.87 -2.91 9.01
N ARG A 41 1.36 -3.45 10.12
CA ARG A 41 -0.06 -3.43 10.44
C ARG A 41 -0.27 -2.50 11.61
N PHE A 42 -1.20 -1.57 11.45
CA PHE A 42 -1.66 -0.68 12.51
C PHE A 42 -3.15 -0.87 12.69
N ARG A 43 -3.59 -1.05 13.94
CA ARG A 43 -5.00 -0.99 14.32
C ARG A 43 -5.23 0.34 15.02
N GLY A 44 -6.03 1.20 14.39
CA GLY A 44 -6.41 2.48 14.96
C GLY A 44 -7.36 2.36 16.15
N PRO A 45 -7.65 3.48 16.84
CA PRO A 45 -8.74 3.56 17.79
C PRO A 45 -10.09 3.30 17.09
N ASP A 46 -11.14 3.00 17.87
CA ASP A 46 -12.49 2.95 17.34
C ASP A 46 -12.91 4.35 16.85
N LEU A 47 -13.47 4.40 15.64
CA LEU A 47 -13.89 5.62 14.97
C LEU A 47 -15.41 5.68 14.75
N GLU A 48 -16.16 4.62 15.11
CA GLU A 48 -17.59 4.52 14.83
C GLU A 48 -18.40 5.59 15.56
N SER A 49 -17.93 6.03 16.73
CA SER A 49 -18.55 7.11 17.53
C SER A 49 -17.79 8.44 17.44
N ALA A 50 -16.81 8.58 16.55
CA ALA A 50 -15.98 9.78 16.47
C ALA A 50 -16.75 10.96 15.88
N THR A 51 -16.57 12.13 16.48
CA THR A 51 -17.03 13.40 15.90
C THR A 51 -16.25 13.76 14.64
N GLU A 52 -16.81 14.64 13.82
CA GLU A 52 -16.13 15.12 12.60
C GLU A 52 -14.75 15.74 12.91
N ALA A 53 -14.65 16.52 13.99
CA ALA A 53 -13.39 17.11 14.42
C ALA A 53 -12.34 16.05 14.81
N GLU A 54 -12.77 14.96 15.46
CA GLU A 54 -11.88 13.84 15.82
C GLU A 54 -11.41 13.06 14.59
N LEU A 55 -12.30 12.84 13.61
CA LEU A 55 -11.96 12.19 12.34
C LEU A 55 -10.93 13.03 11.55
N ILE A 56 -11.14 14.35 11.46
CA ILE A 56 -10.19 15.27 10.82
C ILE A 56 -8.83 15.19 11.52
N SER A 57 -8.82 15.20 12.85
CA SER A 57 -7.61 15.09 13.66
C SER A 57 -6.89 13.75 13.47
N ALA A 58 -7.63 12.65 13.42
CA ALA A 58 -7.08 11.31 13.17
C ALA A 58 -6.46 11.21 11.77
N CYS A 59 -7.15 11.69 10.74
CA CYS A 59 -6.64 11.79 9.37
C CYS A 59 -5.35 12.63 9.29
N ALA A 60 -5.33 13.79 9.94
CA ALA A 60 -4.15 14.65 9.96
C ALA A 60 -2.93 13.96 10.60
N ARG A 61 -3.12 13.24 11.72
CA ARG A 61 -2.05 12.46 12.36
C ARG A 61 -1.55 11.32 11.47
N ALA A 62 -2.46 10.55 10.88
CA ALA A 62 -2.09 9.45 9.97
C ALA A 62 -1.28 9.97 8.78
N ASN A 63 -1.75 11.04 8.13
CA ASN A 63 -1.05 11.67 7.01
C ASN A 63 0.35 12.19 7.42
N ASN A 64 0.47 12.80 8.59
CA ASN A 64 1.76 13.27 9.09
C ASN A 64 2.76 12.13 9.35
N VAL A 65 2.30 10.95 9.75
CA VAL A 65 3.15 9.76 9.86
C VAL A 65 3.53 9.24 8.48
N LEU A 66 2.56 9.10 7.57
CA LEU A 66 2.79 8.55 6.23
C LEU A 66 3.77 9.40 5.41
N LYS A 67 3.69 10.73 5.50
CA LYS A 67 4.63 11.66 4.83
C LYS A 67 6.10 11.47 5.24
N ARG A 68 6.37 10.87 6.40
CA ARG A 68 7.74 10.63 6.86
C ARG A 68 8.40 9.43 6.18
N PHE A 69 7.64 8.63 5.43
CA PHE A 69 8.18 7.49 4.68
C PHE A 69 8.70 7.85 3.28
N GLY A 70 8.58 9.11 2.86
CA GLY A 70 9.02 9.60 1.55
C GLY A 70 7.87 9.78 0.57
#